data_AF-A0AAN8IHC8-F1
#
_entry.id   AF-A0AAN8IHC8-F1
#
_cell.length_a   1.000
_cell.length_b   1.000
_cell.length_c   1.000
_cell.angle_alpha   90.00
_cell.angle_beta   90.00
_cell.angle_gamma   90.00
#
_symmetry.space_group_name_H-M   'P 1'
#
loop_
_entity.id
_entity.type
_entity.pdbx_description
1 polymer ?
#
loop_
_entity_poly.entity_id
_entity_poly.type
_entity_poly.pdbx_seq_one_letter_code
_entity_poly.pdbx_strand_id
1 'polypeptide(L)'
;MILKLLILSVCLPAVWPAKPRMYCTYKGEKHKKDEIWVMSKHWKFQCKIEGSLRRSMIIACIVPNTNIEIPVGEEKRVERLLWKCKKMGSQGLVVYMTSEFHPEADCAEQHKKG
;
A
#
# COMPACT_ATOMS: atom_id res chain seq x y z
N MET A 1 -69.86 -8.82 -21.28
CA MET A 1 -69.01 -9.92 -20.78
C MET A 1 -67.56 -9.46 -20.77
N ILE A 2 -66.84 -9.85 -19.73
CA ILE A 2 -65.65 -9.20 -19.17
C ILE A 2 -64.44 -9.25 -20.12
N LEU A 3 -63.97 -8.07 -20.51
CA LEU A 3 -62.69 -7.86 -21.20
C LEU A 3 -61.55 -8.14 -20.21
N LYS A 4 -60.89 -9.28 -20.35
CA LYS A 4 -59.72 -9.67 -19.54
C LYS A 4 -58.55 -8.74 -19.86
N LEU A 5 -58.37 -7.70 -19.04
CA LEU A 5 -57.14 -6.90 -18.95
C LEU A 5 -56.02 -7.79 -18.41
N LEU A 6 -55.24 -8.39 -19.31
CA LEU A 6 -53.94 -8.96 -18.98
C LEU A 6 -52.98 -7.80 -18.74
N ILE A 7 -52.86 -7.40 -17.47
CA ILE A 7 -51.83 -6.48 -17.01
C ILE A 7 -50.50 -7.24 -17.15
N LEU A 8 -49.79 -6.99 -18.26
CA LEU A 8 -48.39 -7.34 -18.41
C LEU A 8 -47.62 -6.57 -17.33
N SER A 9 -47.49 -7.21 -16.17
CA SER A 9 -46.59 -6.79 -15.10
C SER A 9 -45.17 -6.92 -15.64
N VAL A 10 -44.72 -5.89 -16.33
CA VAL A 10 -43.31 -5.69 -16.65
C VAL A 10 -42.63 -5.45 -15.30
N CYS A 11 -42.09 -6.53 -14.71
CA CYS A 11 -41.09 -6.45 -13.67
C CYS A 11 -39.87 -5.76 -14.29
N LEU A 12 -39.89 -4.43 -14.33
CA LEU A 12 -38.67 -3.64 -14.49
C LEU A 12 -37.78 -4.07 -13.33
N PRO A 13 -36.64 -4.74 -13.58
CA PRO A 13 -35.73 -5.09 -12.51
C PRO A 13 -35.35 -3.78 -11.84
N ALA A 14 -35.74 -3.63 -10.57
CA ALA A 14 -35.36 -2.50 -9.77
C ALA A 14 -33.83 -2.46 -9.76
N VAL A 15 -33.25 -1.57 -10.56
CA VAL A 15 -31.81 -1.28 -10.54
C VAL A 15 -31.58 -0.55 -9.22
N TRP A 16 -31.44 -1.32 -8.14
CA TRP A 16 -31.05 -0.75 -6.86
C TRP A 16 -29.63 -0.21 -6.99
N PRO A 17 -29.39 1.07 -6.66
CA PRO A 17 -28.05 1.63 -6.70
C PRO A 17 -27.17 0.83 -5.73
N ALA A 18 -26.13 0.20 -6.28
CA ALA A 18 -25.17 -0.53 -5.48
C ALA A 18 -24.57 0.43 -4.44
N LYS A 19 -24.79 0.14 -3.15
CA LYS A 19 -24.24 0.95 -2.06
C LYS A 19 -22.73 1.11 -2.24
N PRO A 20 -22.18 2.33 -2.14
CA PRO A 20 -20.74 2.53 -2.25
C PRO A 20 -20.03 1.72 -1.16
N ARG A 21 -19.13 0.83 -1.57
CA ARG A 21 -18.31 0.02 -0.66
C ARG A 21 -17.41 0.97 0.16
N MET A 22 -17.38 0.87 1.49
CA MET A 22 -16.54 1.74 2.32
C MET A 22 -15.29 1.01 2.80
N TYR A 23 -14.69 0.20 1.93
CA TYR A 23 -13.53 -0.62 2.24
C TYR A 23 -12.67 -0.86 0.98
N CYS A 24 -11.36 -1.06 1.17
CA CYS A 24 -10.49 -1.65 0.17
C CYS A 24 -10.55 -3.18 0.28
N THR A 25 -10.50 -3.89 -0.84
CA THR A 25 -10.33 -5.35 -0.83
C THR A 25 -8.89 -5.67 -1.21
N TYR A 26 -8.17 -6.40 -0.36
CA TYR A 26 -6.84 -6.90 -0.66
C TYR A 26 -6.76 -8.39 -0.36
N LYS A 27 -6.40 -9.22 -1.34
CA LYS A 27 -6.34 -10.70 -1.22
C LYS A 27 -7.60 -11.34 -0.59
N GLY A 28 -8.78 -10.75 -0.80
CA GLY A 28 -10.05 -11.21 -0.25
C GLY A 28 -10.43 -10.60 1.12
N GLU A 29 -9.49 -9.96 1.79
CA GLU A 29 -9.73 -9.24 3.05
C GLU A 29 -10.25 -7.83 2.81
N LYS A 30 -11.08 -7.33 3.73
CA LYS A 30 -11.67 -5.98 3.66
C LYS A 30 -10.98 -5.09 4.69
N HIS A 31 -10.40 -3.99 4.23
CA HIS A 31 -9.78 -2.97 5.08
C HIS A 31 -10.58 -1.68 5.02
N LYS A 32 -10.81 -1.06 6.16
CA LYS A 32 -11.54 0.22 6.31
C LYS A 32 -10.71 1.37 5.74
N LYS A 33 -11.38 2.51 5.54
CA LYS A 33 -10.70 3.76 5.15
C LYS A 33 -9.58 4.09 6.13
N ASP A 34 -8.42 4.43 5.58
CA ASP A 34 -7.18 4.80 6.28
C ASP A 34 -6.59 3.70 7.17
N GLU A 35 -7.14 2.49 7.15
CA GLU A 35 -6.60 1.33 7.85
C GLU A 35 -5.21 1.00 7.30
N ILE A 36 -4.28 0.72 8.22
CA ILE A 36 -2.90 0.36 7.95
C ILE A 36 -2.67 -1.08 8.42
N TRP A 37 -2.06 -1.89 7.57
CA TRP A 37 -1.71 -3.27 7.92
C TRP A 37 -0.34 -3.65 7.36
N VAL A 38 0.27 -4.68 7.95
CA VAL A 38 1.55 -5.24 7.51
C VAL A 38 1.29 -6.43 6.59
N MET A 39 1.91 -6.42 5.42
CA MET A 39 1.88 -7.53 4.47
C MET A 39 3.23 -8.24 4.42
N SER A 40 3.19 -9.56 4.62
CA SER A 40 4.35 -10.45 4.46
C SER A 40 5.59 -10.03 5.26
N LYS A 41 5.42 -9.25 6.35
CA LYS A 41 6.51 -8.68 7.17
C LYS A 41 7.48 -7.73 6.45
N HIS A 42 7.25 -7.38 5.19
CA HIS A 42 8.17 -6.56 4.40
C HIS A 42 7.57 -5.21 3.98
N TRP A 43 6.25 -5.04 4.06
CA TRP A 43 5.58 -3.81 3.60
C TRP A 43 4.45 -3.41 4.53
N LYS A 44 4.26 -2.10 4.71
CA LYS A 44 3.04 -1.52 5.26
C LYS A 44 2.15 -1.01 4.15
N PHE A 45 0.89 -1.41 4.20
CA PHE A 45 -0.16 -0.95 3.30
C PHE A 45 -1.09 0.02 4.01
N GLN A 46 -1.73 0.88 3.24
CA GLN A 46 -2.83 1.73 3.67
C GLN A 46 -3.99 1.65 2.68
N CYS A 47 -5.21 1.56 3.19
CA CYS A 47 -6.41 1.68 2.37
C CYS A 47 -6.79 3.15 2.21
N LYS A 48 -6.71 3.68 0.99
CA LYS A 48 -7.17 5.02 0.65
C LYS A 48 -8.50 4.96 -0.07
N ILE A 49 -9.48 5.71 0.45
CA ILE A 49 -10.81 5.85 -0.13
C ILE A 49 -11.11 7.33 -0.35
N GLU A 50 -11.24 7.73 -1.60
CA GLU A 50 -11.52 9.09 -2.07
C GLU A 50 -12.70 9.06 -3.05
N GLY A 51 -13.88 9.44 -2.59
CA GLY A 51 -15.11 9.31 -3.38
C GLY A 51 -15.40 7.84 -3.73
N SER A 52 -15.46 7.53 -5.03
CA SER A 52 -15.65 6.16 -5.54
C SER A 52 -14.33 5.39 -5.70
N LEU A 53 -13.19 6.05 -5.56
CA LEU A 53 -11.88 5.47 -5.75
C LEU A 53 -11.42 4.77 -4.47
N ARG A 54 -11.00 3.50 -4.59
CA ARG A 54 -10.49 2.67 -3.50
C ARG A 54 -9.17 2.05 -3.93
N ARG A 55 -8.10 2.31 -3.19
CA ARG A 55 -6.77 1.78 -3.50
C ARG A 55 -6.07 1.33 -2.23
N SER A 56 -5.46 0.16 -2.28
CA SER A 56 -4.48 -0.28 -1.30
C SER A 56 -3.10 0.18 -1.77
N MET A 57 -2.41 0.99 -0.98
CA MET A 57 -1.13 1.60 -1.33
C MET A 57 -0.05 1.16 -0.35
N ILE A 58 1.16 0.87 -0.84
CA ILE A 58 2.31 0.67 0.03
C ILE A 58 2.78 2.04 0.54
N ILE A 59 2.89 2.20 1.86
CA ILE A 59 3.29 3.46 2.51
C ILE A 59 4.70 3.37 3.14
N ALA A 60 5.18 2.17 3.44
CA ALA A 60 6.53 1.95 3.95
C ALA A 60 7.06 0.54 3.62
N CYS A 61 8.37 0.43 3.54
CA CYS A 61 9.13 -0.84 3.54
C CYS A 61 9.55 -1.17 4.97
N ILE A 62 9.62 -2.46 5.30
CA ILE A 62 10.14 -2.97 6.57
C ILE A 62 11.47 -3.66 6.31
N VAL A 63 12.53 -3.22 6.98
CA VAL A 63 13.87 -3.80 6.82
C VAL A 63 13.87 -5.26 7.31
N PRO A 64 14.44 -6.22 6.56
CA PRO A 64 14.28 -7.64 6.85
C PRO A 64 14.87 -8.00 8.21
N ASN A 65 14.21 -8.90 8.94
CA ASN A 65 14.59 -9.32 10.30
C ASN A 65 14.63 -8.20 11.34
N THR A 66 14.05 -7.04 11.03
CA THR A 66 13.90 -5.91 11.95
C THR A 66 12.44 -5.42 11.97
N ASN A 67 12.13 -4.45 12.84
CA ASN A 67 10.87 -3.70 12.81
C ASN A 67 11.07 -2.27 12.30
N ILE A 68 12.17 -2.00 11.59
CA ILE A 68 12.49 -0.65 11.11
C ILE A 68 11.71 -0.37 9.84
N GLU A 69 10.88 0.66 9.91
CA GLU A 69 10.08 1.15 8.78
C GLU A 69 10.79 2.29 8.07
N ILE A 70 10.74 2.25 6.74
CA ILE A 70 11.25 3.29 5.85
C ILE A 70 10.09 3.72 4.96
N PRO A 71 9.58 4.95 5.08
CA PRO A 71 8.51 5.46 4.24
C PRO A 71 8.87 5.38 2.76
N VAL A 72 7.88 5.21 1.89
CA VAL A 72 8.12 5.21 0.45
C VAL A 72 8.67 6.57 -0.01
N GLY A 73 9.77 6.54 -0.74
CA GLY A 73 10.52 7.72 -1.18
C GLY A 73 11.70 8.08 -0.27
N GLU A 74 11.75 7.51 0.93
CA GLU A 74 12.78 7.79 1.93
C GLU A 74 13.91 6.75 1.92
N GLU A 75 15.00 7.13 2.58
CA GLU A 75 16.12 6.26 2.89
C GLU A 75 16.51 6.34 4.36
N LYS A 76 17.06 5.24 4.87
CA LYS A 76 17.51 5.16 6.26
C LYS A 76 18.73 4.27 6.38
N ARG A 77 19.73 4.73 7.13
CA ARG A 77 20.87 3.91 7.51
C ARG A 77 20.45 2.97 8.64
N VAL A 78 20.66 1.68 8.44
CA VAL A 78 20.48 0.63 9.45
C VAL A 78 21.76 -0.18 9.45
N GLU A 79 22.49 -0.12 10.56
CA GLU A 79 23.85 -0.67 10.67
C GLU A 79 24.76 -0.08 9.58
N ARG A 80 25.46 -0.95 8.82
CA ARG A 80 26.38 -0.56 7.74
C ARG A 80 25.72 -0.46 6.36
N LEU A 81 24.39 -0.54 6.31
CA LEU A 81 23.62 -0.54 5.08
C LEU A 81 22.74 0.72 5.00
N LEU A 82 22.80 1.41 3.86
CA LEU A 82 21.84 2.44 3.49
C LEU A 82 20.67 1.77 2.77
N TRP A 83 19.51 1.74 3.43
CA TRP A 83 18.29 1.16 2.89
C TRP A 83 17.43 2.24 2.24
N LYS A 84 16.94 1.99 1.03
CA LYS A 84 16.06 2.92 0.29
C LYS A 84 14.74 2.23 -0.04
N CYS A 85 13.60 2.88 0.23
CA CYS A 85 12.27 2.37 -0.11
C CYS A 85 11.74 3.09 -1.34
N LYS A 86 11.89 2.52 -2.53
CA LYS A 86 11.59 3.21 -3.79
C LYS A 86 10.29 2.75 -4.44
N LYS A 87 9.52 3.70 -4.96
CA LYS A 87 8.35 3.46 -5.80
C LYS A 87 8.78 3.31 -7.26
N MET A 88 8.40 2.20 -7.91
CA MET A 88 8.56 1.98 -9.34
C MET A 88 7.18 2.08 -10.02
N GLY A 89 7.09 2.90 -11.06
CA GLY A 89 5.86 3.14 -11.81
C GLY A 89 4.89 4.14 -11.17
N SER A 90 4.09 4.80 -12.01
CA SER A 90 3.12 5.82 -11.61
C SER A 90 2.03 5.29 -10.66
N GLN A 91 1.70 4.00 -10.76
CA GLN A 91 0.64 3.36 -9.97
C GLN A 91 1.09 2.79 -8.62
N GLY A 92 2.40 2.78 -8.31
CA GLY A 92 2.90 2.43 -6.96
C GLY A 92 2.78 0.98 -6.54
N LEU A 93 2.51 0.08 -7.50
CA LEU A 93 2.35 -1.34 -7.21
C LEU A 93 3.69 -2.04 -6.95
N VAL A 94 4.79 -1.46 -7.45
CA VAL A 94 6.12 -2.01 -7.29
C VAL A 94 6.88 -1.11 -6.34
N VAL A 95 7.01 -1.54 -5.09
CA VAL A 95 7.92 -0.92 -4.12
C VAL A 95 9.01 -1.93 -3.83
N TYR A 96 10.25 -1.51 -4.03
CA TYR A 96 11.41 -2.35 -3.78
C TYR A 96 12.35 -1.67 -2.80
N MET A 97 13.08 -2.50 -2.08
CA MET A 97 14.02 -2.10 -1.07
C MET A 97 15.42 -2.45 -1.54
N THR A 98 16.31 -1.47 -1.55
CA THR A 98 17.72 -1.65 -1.92
C THR A 98 18.61 -1.34 -0.74
N SER A 99 19.65 -2.13 -0.53
CA SER A 99 20.73 -1.84 0.43
C SER A 99 22.03 -1.57 -0.31
N GLU A 100 22.68 -0.46 0.00
CA GLU A 100 24.05 -0.19 -0.40
C GLU A 100 24.93 -0.32 0.84
N PHE A 101 26.05 -1.05 0.75
CA PHE A 101 27.06 -1.06 1.80
C PHE A 101 27.82 0.26 1.76
N HIS A 102 27.62 1.07 2.78
CA HIS A 102 28.35 2.32 2.96
C HIS A 102 29.27 2.10 4.14
N PRO A 103 30.54 1.68 3.93
CA PRO A 103 31.49 1.61 5.02
C PRO A 103 31.51 2.99 5.66
N GLU A 104 31.30 3.06 6.97
CA GLU A 104 31.72 4.26 7.70
C GLU A 104 33.16 4.53 7.28
N ALA A 105 33.45 5.76 6.88
CA ALA A 105 34.83 6.19 6.83
C ALA A 105 35.31 6.09 8.27
N ASP A 106 35.91 4.97 8.60
CA ASP A 106 36.74 4.81 9.78
C ASP A 106 37.85 5.83 9.55
N CYS A 107 37.70 7.03 10.12
CA CYS A 107 38.75 8.02 10.19
C CYS A 107 39.80 7.48 11.17
N ALA A 108 40.48 6.41 10.76
CA ALA A 108 41.71 5.94 11.35
C ALA A 108 42.75 7.05 11.11
N GLU A 109 42.89 7.89 12.14
CA GLU A 109 44.06 8.69 12.48
C GLU A 109 45.13 8.82 11.39
N GLN A 110 44.98 9.84 10.54
CA GLN A 110 46.08 10.34 9.72
C GLN A 110 46.68 11.63 10.29
N HIS A 111 47.18 11.64 11.54
CA HIS A 111 48.11 12.67 12.05
C HIS A 111 48.87 12.05 13.24
N LYS A 112 50.18 11.76 13.25
CA LYS A 112 51.37 12.49 12.77
C LYS A 112 52.52 11.51 12.51
N LYS A 113 53.27 11.76 11.42
CA LYS A 113 54.62 11.24 11.20
C LYS A 113 55.54 11.62 12.36
N GLY A 114 56.27 10.64 12.90
CA GLY A 114 57.55 10.83 13.56
C GLY A 114 58.67 10.59 12.54
#